data_AF-C6LR78-F1
#
_entry.id   AF-C6LR78-F1
#
_cell.length_a   1.000
_cell.length_b   1.000
_cell.length_c   1.000
_cell.angle_alpha   90.00
_cell.angle_beta   90.00
_cell.angle_gamma   90.00
#
_symmetry.space_group_name_H-M   'P 1'
#
loop_
_entity.id
_entity.type
_entity.pdbx_description
1 polymer ?
#
loop_
_entity_poly.entity_id
_entity_poly.type
_entity_poly.pdbx_seq_one_letter_code
_entity_poly.pdbx_strand_id
1 'polypeptide(L)'
;MLFILVLLGLLRSDTPAWCLGDQVLGVWSLQFTDFEYSAGSGTDRFECPSNITATTVKKIRLVSPNIAINEQTGATGTWTMAYTQGLEIRLNGFNYLFYFAWQEYPMEGRTMVNSSCWLSAPGMGWVKQDGIGSAPQACLYAELISADSSVLYNVRDESAPGPVNPTDQTKLSSRYIALPSRKLPVPLPTGSHYRRLQSDGKLKYARREFRKGFSHNLFESKSGDNARNVPYKGDALPDEFDWRNIDGVSYIPAVMDQGGCGSCFTFGAIQAMNSRIMIATNRTDPVGTSTVLSTEHALDCNIYSQGCDGGFPEHVLRFAETSGVMTEDQYYIPYSSGQDGVTRECKTSTGTKRYYFTAGQQLGGYYGAVTDPVEMQWELYRHGPYPVSIYVDSDGYFSSGDLYGPADNHETVDSADPERHYFISELNHCVLLIGWGTFTNGTKYWIIMNSWGESWNEQGTMKIAMGTNAYGIESSPTTLYWIPHDPVSSPRQVQMRFILRVILFFITGLCALSVVGLLIAICVVKARGTKYRPIIA
;
A
#
# COMPACT_ATOMS: atom_id res chain seq x y z
N MET A 1 -19.59 22.87 -29.34
CA MET A 1 -19.74 21.77 -28.37
C MET A 1 -19.94 20.48 -29.15
N LEU A 2 -18.86 19.74 -29.37
CA LEU A 2 -18.91 18.41 -29.98
C LEU A 2 -18.86 17.42 -28.81
N PHE A 3 -20.00 16.82 -28.48
CA PHE A 3 -20.06 15.72 -27.52
C PHE A 3 -19.37 14.52 -28.15
N ILE A 4 -18.15 14.21 -27.72
CA ILE A 4 -17.52 12.92 -27.99
C ILE A 4 -18.17 11.93 -27.04
N LEU A 5 -19.13 11.17 -27.57
CA LEU A 5 -19.59 9.92 -26.99
C LEU A 5 -18.40 8.95 -27.00
N VAL A 6 -17.64 8.95 -25.91
CA VAL A 6 -16.72 7.86 -25.60
C VAL A 6 -17.61 6.65 -25.35
N LEU A 7 -17.57 5.66 -26.23
CA LEU A 7 -18.02 4.32 -25.91
C LEU A 7 -17.20 3.86 -24.70
N LEU A 8 -17.79 3.93 -23.52
CA LEU A 8 -17.35 3.19 -22.35
C LEU A 8 -17.45 1.71 -22.71
N GLY A 9 -16.37 1.18 -23.30
CA GLY A 9 -16.13 -0.26 -23.23
C GLY A 9 -16.21 -0.63 -21.76
N LEU A 10 -16.99 -1.66 -21.46
CA LEU A 10 -17.05 -2.27 -20.13
C LEU A 10 -15.66 -2.82 -19.80
N LEU A 11 -14.78 -1.95 -19.29
CA LEU A 11 -13.51 -2.33 -18.70
C LEU A 11 -13.88 -3.12 -17.44
N ARG A 12 -13.58 -4.42 -17.46
CA ARG A 12 -13.65 -5.23 -16.24
C ARG A 12 -12.58 -4.69 -15.31
N SER A 13 -12.99 -4.13 -14.17
CA SER A 13 -12.06 -3.70 -13.14
C SER A 13 -11.94 -4.81 -12.11
N ASP A 14 -10.70 -5.13 -11.76
CA ASP A 14 -10.20 -6.14 -10.84
C ASP A 14 -10.47 -7.59 -11.25
N THR A 15 -9.87 -8.52 -10.52
CA THR A 15 -10.24 -9.93 -10.64
C THR A 15 -11.74 -10.10 -10.32
N PRO A 16 -12.43 -11.07 -10.94
CA PRO A 16 -13.86 -11.28 -10.69
C PRO A 16 -14.18 -11.87 -9.30
N ALA A 17 -13.18 -12.22 -8.49
CA ALA A 17 -13.42 -12.89 -7.22
C ALA A 17 -14.13 -11.97 -6.21
N TRP A 18 -14.99 -12.56 -5.38
CA TRP A 18 -15.70 -11.84 -4.32
C TRP A 18 -15.78 -12.71 -3.07
N CYS A 19 -14.89 -12.43 -2.12
CA CYS A 19 -14.73 -13.20 -0.89
C CYS A 19 -14.74 -12.29 0.33
N LEU A 20 -15.41 -12.75 1.39
CA LEU A 20 -15.59 -12.02 2.64
C LEU A 20 -14.59 -12.50 3.71
N GLY A 21 -14.27 -11.62 4.66
CA GLY A 21 -13.25 -11.87 5.69
C GLY A 21 -13.56 -13.01 6.67
N ASP A 22 -14.83 -13.37 6.85
CA ASP A 22 -15.25 -14.51 7.68
C ASP A 22 -15.10 -15.86 6.97
N GLN A 23 -15.21 -15.87 5.63
CA GLN A 23 -15.09 -17.07 4.79
C GLN A 23 -13.66 -17.64 4.74
N VAL A 24 -12.66 -16.82 5.07
CA VAL A 24 -11.24 -17.16 4.95
C VAL A 24 -10.63 -17.64 6.27
N LEU A 25 -11.40 -17.62 7.36
CA LEU A 25 -10.91 -18.01 8.69
C LEU A 25 -10.77 -19.52 8.80
N GLY A 26 -9.68 -19.96 9.44
CA GLY A 26 -9.33 -21.36 9.58
C GLY A 26 -7.91 -21.68 9.12
N VAL A 27 -7.62 -22.94 8.84
CA VAL A 27 -6.28 -23.43 8.50
C VAL A 27 -6.09 -23.49 7.00
N TRP A 28 -5.13 -22.71 6.51
CA TRP A 28 -4.64 -22.72 5.13
C TRP A 28 -3.38 -23.58 5.00
N SER A 29 -3.31 -24.36 3.93
CA SER A 29 -2.11 -25.03 3.45
C SER A 29 -1.47 -24.18 2.36
N LEU A 30 -0.32 -23.57 2.67
CA LEU A 30 0.48 -22.78 1.74
C LEU A 30 1.60 -23.65 1.19
N GLN A 31 1.56 -23.91 -0.11
CA GLN A 31 2.52 -24.72 -0.86
C GLN A 31 3.33 -23.79 -1.76
N PHE A 32 4.66 -23.84 -1.69
CA PHE A 32 5.52 -22.97 -2.49
C PHE A 32 6.86 -23.64 -2.81
N THR A 33 7.51 -23.14 -3.86
CA THR A 33 8.86 -23.57 -4.26
C THR A 33 9.91 -22.97 -3.33
N ASP A 34 11.11 -23.52 -3.32
CA ASP A 34 12.24 -22.84 -2.71
C ASP A 34 12.55 -21.53 -3.46
N PHE A 35 13.21 -20.64 -2.74
CA PHE A 35 13.51 -19.28 -3.15
C PHE A 35 14.65 -19.24 -4.18
N GLU A 36 14.34 -19.00 -5.45
CA GLU A 36 15.37 -18.96 -6.51
C GLU A 36 15.31 -17.70 -7.39
N TYR A 37 14.31 -16.83 -7.22
CA TYR A 37 14.24 -15.62 -8.03
C TYR A 37 15.07 -14.48 -7.46
N SER A 38 16.25 -14.25 -8.02
CA SER A 38 16.93 -12.96 -7.99
C SER A 38 16.68 -12.25 -9.32
N ALA A 39 16.09 -11.05 -9.32
CA ALA A 39 15.87 -10.25 -10.52
C ALA A 39 17.20 -10.11 -11.29
N GLY A 40 17.31 -10.82 -12.41
CA GLY A 40 18.62 -11.10 -13.00
C GLY A 40 18.54 -11.55 -14.44
N SER A 41 17.91 -10.77 -15.32
CA SER A 41 18.18 -10.75 -16.78
C SER A 41 17.28 -9.78 -17.58
N GLY A 42 17.00 -8.57 -17.08
CA GLY A 42 16.39 -7.52 -17.91
C GLY A 42 14.86 -7.43 -17.94
N THR A 43 14.14 -8.09 -17.02
CA THR A 43 12.71 -7.83 -16.78
C THR A 43 12.45 -7.68 -15.28
N ASP A 44 11.61 -6.71 -14.91
CA ASP A 44 11.11 -6.53 -13.52
C ASP A 44 9.89 -7.41 -13.20
N ARG A 45 9.58 -8.33 -14.12
CA ARG A 45 8.36 -9.13 -14.13
C ARG A 45 8.67 -10.58 -13.72
N PHE A 46 8.17 -10.99 -12.55
CA PHE A 46 8.27 -12.35 -12.02
C PHE A 46 6.92 -13.06 -12.14
N GLU A 47 6.76 -13.92 -13.15
CA GLU A 47 5.49 -14.63 -13.37
C GLU A 47 5.50 -16.02 -12.76
N CYS A 48 4.40 -16.37 -12.09
CA CYS A 48 4.22 -17.69 -11.51
C CYS A 48 3.47 -18.62 -12.48
N PRO A 49 3.97 -19.85 -12.70
CA PRO A 49 3.26 -20.81 -13.51
C PRO A 49 1.95 -21.22 -12.82
N SER A 50 0.94 -21.59 -13.62
CA SER A 50 -0.35 -22.04 -13.09
C SER A 50 -0.24 -23.30 -12.23
N ASN A 51 0.76 -24.14 -12.51
CA ASN A 51 1.09 -25.32 -11.71
C ASN A 51 2.48 -25.15 -11.10
N ILE A 52 2.57 -25.33 -9.78
CA ILE A 52 3.84 -25.29 -9.05
C ILE A 52 4.19 -26.69 -8.55
N THR A 53 5.49 -27.04 -8.56
CA THR A 53 5.99 -28.23 -7.86
C THR A 53 6.50 -27.77 -6.50
N ALA A 54 5.64 -27.82 -5.48
CA ALA A 54 5.99 -27.31 -4.16
C ALA A 54 7.06 -28.17 -3.48
N THR A 55 8.10 -27.52 -2.97
CA THR A 55 9.13 -28.15 -2.12
C THR A 55 8.90 -27.84 -0.64
N THR A 56 8.18 -26.75 -0.34
CA THR A 56 7.85 -26.32 1.02
C THR A 56 6.33 -26.23 1.21
N VAL A 57 5.85 -26.71 2.36
CA VAL A 57 4.44 -26.61 2.78
C VAL A 57 4.34 -26.07 4.20
N LYS A 58 3.49 -25.05 4.41
CA LYS A 58 3.19 -24.47 5.73
C LYS A 58 1.69 -24.54 6.01
N LYS A 59 1.32 -24.81 7.26
CA LYS A 59 -0.09 -24.76 7.70
C LYS A 59 -0.27 -23.53 8.57
N ILE A 60 -1.04 -22.56 8.08
CA ILE A 60 -1.25 -21.29 8.75
C ILE A 60 -2.72 -21.16 9.13
N ARG A 61 -3.01 -21.02 10.41
CA ARG A 61 -4.34 -20.68 10.91
C ARG A 61 -4.55 -19.17 10.89
N LEU A 62 -5.60 -18.73 10.23
CA LEU A 62 -6.06 -17.34 10.26
C LEU A 62 -7.15 -17.21 11.32
N VAL A 63 -6.94 -16.29 12.26
CA VAL A 63 -7.82 -15.99 13.37
C VAL A 63 -8.19 -14.52 13.32
N SER A 64 -9.45 -14.23 13.59
CA SER A 64 -9.98 -12.88 13.73
C SER A 64 -9.23 -12.03 14.77
N PRO A 65 -9.08 -10.71 14.55
CA PRO A 65 -9.39 -9.99 13.30
C PRO A 65 -8.25 -10.04 12.29
N ASN A 66 -7.02 -10.31 12.72
CA ASN A 66 -5.83 -10.21 11.87
C ASN A 66 -4.64 -11.06 12.36
N ILE A 67 -4.87 -12.16 13.10
CA ILE A 67 -3.80 -12.99 13.67
C ILE A 67 -3.55 -14.21 12.79
N ALA A 68 -2.32 -14.42 12.34
CA ALA A 68 -1.89 -15.62 11.62
C ALA A 68 -1.00 -16.48 12.52
N ILE A 69 -1.23 -17.79 12.57
CA ILE A 69 -0.49 -18.72 13.43
C ILE A 69 0.05 -19.88 12.59
N ASN A 70 1.35 -20.12 12.63
CA ASN A 70 1.93 -21.32 12.05
C ASN A 70 1.63 -22.53 12.95
N GLU A 71 0.80 -23.46 12.50
CA GLU A 71 0.34 -24.61 13.30
C GLU A 71 1.50 -25.56 13.65
N GLN A 72 2.60 -25.56 12.89
CA GLN A 72 3.76 -26.42 13.17
C GLN A 72 4.71 -25.84 14.23
N THR A 73 4.88 -24.52 14.25
CA THR A 73 5.90 -23.84 15.09
C THR A 73 5.31 -23.00 16.22
N GLY A 74 4.01 -22.69 16.17
CA GLY A 74 3.35 -21.76 17.07
C GLY A 74 3.71 -20.29 16.83
N ALA A 75 4.53 -19.99 15.82
CA ALA A 75 4.90 -18.62 15.49
C ALA A 75 3.67 -17.81 15.04
N THR A 76 3.59 -16.56 15.48
CA THR A 76 2.47 -15.67 15.22
C THR A 76 2.86 -14.51 14.33
N GLY A 77 1.93 -14.08 13.49
CA GLY A 77 2.06 -12.97 12.56
C GLY A 77 0.70 -12.35 12.31
N THR A 78 0.56 -11.66 11.18
CA THR A 78 -0.69 -10.97 10.82
C THR A 78 -1.23 -11.39 9.48
N TRP A 79 -2.52 -11.18 9.26
CA TRP A 79 -3.14 -11.29 7.95
C TRP A 79 -4.10 -10.12 7.69
N THR A 80 -4.34 -9.83 6.42
CA THR A 80 -5.36 -8.89 5.97
C THR A 80 -5.97 -9.39 4.66
N MET A 81 -7.22 -9.03 4.43
CA MET A 81 -7.81 -9.13 3.11
C MET A 81 -7.15 -8.11 2.17
N ALA A 82 -6.93 -8.50 0.91
CA ALA A 82 -6.73 -7.57 -0.20
C ALA A 82 -8.12 -7.33 -0.82
N TYR A 83 -8.85 -6.39 -0.22
CA TYR A 83 -10.28 -6.14 -0.50
C TYR A 83 -11.10 -7.45 -0.51
N THR A 84 -11.82 -7.75 -1.59
CA THR A 84 -12.59 -9.00 -1.76
C THR A 84 -11.84 -10.06 -2.60
N GLN A 85 -10.61 -9.75 -3.01
CA GLN A 85 -9.93 -10.41 -4.12
C GLN A 85 -8.83 -11.36 -3.68
N GLY A 86 -8.22 -11.14 -2.51
CA GLY A 86 -7.10 -11.95 -2.05
C GLY A 86 -6.78 -11.82 -0.57
N LEU A 87 -5.65 -12.42 -0.19
CA LEU A 87 -5.10 -12.42 1.17
C LEU A 87 -3.63 -12.06 1.16
N GLU A 88 -3.24 -11.22 2.13
CA GLU A 88 -1.85 -10.99 2.50
C GLU A 88 -1.61 -11.51 3.92
N ILE A 89 -0.58 -12.34 4.10
CA ILE A 89 -0.16 -12.90 5.39
C ILE A 89 1.30 -12.53 5.62
N ARG A 90 1.61 -11.90 6.76
CA ARG A 90 2.98 -11.59 7.19
C ARG A 90 3.35 -12.43 8.40
N LEU A 91 4.37 -13.28 8.27
CA LEU A 91 4.76 -14.23 9.31
C LEU A 91 6.23 -14.62 9.20
N ASN A 92 6.98 -14.49 10.30
CA ASN A 92 8.40 -14.87 10.40
C ASN A 92 9.31 -14.20 9.34
N GLY A 93 9.08 -12.93 9.04
CA GLY A 93 9.86 -12.21 8.03
C GLY A 93 9.52 -12.61 6.59
N PHE A 94 8.35 -13.19 6.35
CA PHE A 94 7.83 -13.52 5.03
C PHE A 94 6.46 -12.90 4.80
N ASN A 95 6.23 -12.49 3.57
CA ASN A 95 4.98 -11.95 3.07
C ASN A 95 4.40 -12.87 1.99
N TYR A 96 3.28 -13.51 2.30
CA TYR A 96 2.51 -14.38 1.42
C TYR A 96 1.33 -13.57 0.87
N LEU A 97 1.26 -13.37 -0.44
CA LEU A 97 0.14 -12.71 -1.11
C LEU A 97 -0.44 -13.66 -2.15
N PHE A 98 -1.76 -13.80 -2.19
CA PHE A 98 -2.43 -14.51 -3.28
C PHE A 98 -3.84 -13.99 -3.52
N TYR A 99 -4.29 -14.11 -4.76
CA TYR A 99 -5.68 -13.86 -5.16
C TYR A 99 -6.51 -15.14 -5.05
N PHE A 100 -7.81 -15.02 -4.79
CA PHE A 100 -8.72 -16.16 -4.77
C PHE A 100 -9.00 -16.68 -6.17
N ALA A 101 -9.26 -17.97 -6.30
CA ALA A 101 -9.69 -18.58 -7.56
C ALA A 101 -11.15 -18.23 -7.86
N TRP A 102 -11.48 -18.13 -9.15
CA TRP A 102 -12.85 -17.95 -9.63
C TRP A 102 -13.09 -18.77 -10.89
N GLN A 103 -14.36 -18.96 -11.23
CA GLN A 103 -14.77 -19.51 -12.50
C GLN A 103 -15.88 -18.64 -13.11
N GLU A 104 -15.69 -18.24 -14.36
CA GLU A 104 -16.71 -17.57 -15.14
C GLU A 104 -17.57 -18.58 -15.92
N TYR A 105 -18.86 -18.31 -16.01
CA TYR A 105 -19.77 -19.10 -16.83
C TYR A 105 -20.90 -18.24 -17.42
N PRO A 106 -21.37 -18.53 -18.64
CA PRO A 106 -22.45 -17.78 -19.25
C PRO A 106 -23.81 -18.16 -18.64
N MET A 107 -24.67 -17.16 -18.41
CA MET A 107 -26.06 -17.34 -17.97
C MET A 107 -26.93 -16.21 -18.52
N GLU A 108 -27.95 -16.54 -19.31
CA GLU A 108 -28.95 -15.58 -19.84
C GLU A 108 -28.37 -14.30 -20.48
N GLY A 109 -27.28 -14.44 -21.24
CA GLY A 109 -26.61 -13.31 -21.90
C GLY A 109 -25.72 -12.47 -20.99
N ARG A 110 -25.53 -12.88 -19.73
CA ARG A 110 -24.57 -12.31 -18.78
C ARG A 110 -23.45 -13.32 -18.49
N THR A 111 -22.32 -12.81 -18.02
CA THR A 111 -21.26 -13.65 -17.46
C THR A 111 -21.41 -13.66 -15.94
N MET A 112 -21.55 -14.84 -15.36
CA MET A 112 -21.64 -15.06 -13.93
C MET A 112 -20.28 -15.50 -13.40
N VAL A 113 -20.02 -15.19 -12.13
CA VAL A 113 -18.79 -15.57 -11.45
C VAL A 113 -19.11 -16.50 -10.27
N ASN A 114 -18.31 -17.54 -10.11
CA ASN A 114 -18.30 -18.39 -8.92
C ASN A 114 -16.93 -18.27 -8.23
N SER A 115 -16.91 -17.58 -7.10
CA SER A 115 -15.71 -17.33 -6.30
C SER A 115 -15.40 -18.54 -5.42
N SER A 116 -14.15 -19.01 -5.46
CA SER A 116 -13.64 -20.11 -4.64
C SER A 116 -12.78 -19.55 -3.51
N CYS A 117 -13.42 -19.01 -2.48
CA CYS A 117 -12.77 -18.30 -1.37
C CYS A 117 -11.90 -19.19 -0.45
N TRP A 118 -11.90 -20.50 -0.69
CA TRP A 118 -11.05 -21.49 -0.03
C TRP A 118 -9.79 -21.82 -0.84
N LEU A 119 -9.54 -21.15 -1.98
CA LEU A 119 -8.51 -21.55 -2.93
C LEU A 119 -7.85 -20.33 -3.59
N SER A 120 -6.53 -20.37 -3.76
CA SER A 120 -5.80 -19.36 -4.55
C SER A 120 -5.94 -19.56 -6.05
N ALA A 121 -6.01 -18.48 -6.83
CA ALA A 121 -6.02 -18.52 -8.28
C ALA A 121 -4.67 -19.08 -8.83
N PRO A 122 -4.70 -19.96 -9.84
CA PRO A 122 -3.48 -20.47 -10.46
C PRO A 122 -2.56 -19.36 -10.97
N GLY A 123 -1.27 -19.39 -10.59
CA GLY A 123 -0.28 -18.40 -11.02
C GLY A 123 -0.40 -17.01 -10.36
N MET A 124 -1.36 -16.80 -9.45
CA MET A 124 -1.59 -15.52 -8.77
C MET A 124 -1.29 -15.60 -7.27
N GLY A 125 -0.13 -16.17 -6.95
CA GLY A 125 0.34 -16.34 -5.58
C GLY A 125 1.84 -16.19 -5.48
N TRP A 126 2.29 -15.39 -4.52
CA TRP A 126 3.69 -15.03 -4.32
C TRP A 126 4.07 -15.10 -2.85
N VAL A 127 5.22 -15.71 -2.58
CA VAL A 127 5.93 -15.60 -1.30
C VAL A 127 7.14 -14.73 -1.49
N LYS A 128 7.32 -13.76 -0.62
CA LYS A 128 8.49 -12.89 -0.58
C LYS A 128 9.08 -12.92 0.82
N GLN A 129 10.41 -12.93 0.91
CA GLN A 129 11.09 -12.63 2.17
C GLN A 129 11.13 -11.10 2.38
N ASP A 130 10.90 -10.66 3.62
CA ASP A 130 11.02 -9.24 3.98
C ASP A 130 12.42 -8.72 3.64
N GLY A 131 12.47 -7.48 3.15
CA GLY A 131 13.68 -6.89 2.56
C GLY A 131 13.36 -6.11 1.29
N ILE A 132 14.18 -5.11 0.99
CA ILE A 132 13.93 -4.13 -0.08
C ILE A 132 14.90 -4.40 -1.24
N GLY A 133 14.43 -4.28 -2.48
CA GLY A 133 15.28 -4.28 -3.68
C GLY A 133 15.88 -5.64 -4.05
N SER A 134 15.02 -6.63 -4.32
CA SER A 134 15.38 -8.01 -4.71
C SER A 134 15.65 -8.99 -3.55
N ALA A 135 14.70 -9.12 -2.61
CA ALA A 135 14.64 -10.31 -1.77
C ALA A 135 14.15 -11.52 -2.60
N PRO A 136 14.60 -12.75 -2.30
CA PRO A 136 14.13 -13.93 -2.98
C PRO A 136 12.60 -14.02 -2.99
N GLN A 137 12.04 -14.41 -4.14
CA GLN A 137 10.61 -14.69 -4.31
C GLN A 137 10.38 -16.15 -4.71
N ALA A 138 9.19 -16.65 -4.39
CA ALA A 138 8.70 -17.96 -4.77
C ALA A 138 7.23 -17.91 -5.15
N CYS A 139 6.79 -18.86 -5.97
CA CYS A 139 5.40 -19.00 -6.34
C CYS A 139 4.61 -19.77 -5.29
N LEU A 140 3.38 -19.34 -5.05
CA LEU A 140 2.53 -19.83 -3.98
C LEU A 140 1.22 -20.41 -4.55
N TYR A 141 0.83 -21.54 -3.98
CA TYR A 141 -0.51 -22.08 -4.07
C TYR A 141 -1.06 -22.25 -2.65
N ALA A 142 -2.28 -21.78 -2.40
CA ALA A 142 -2.90 -21.80 -1.09
C ALA A 142 -4.30 -22.43 -1.14
N GLU A 143 -4.60 -23.29 -0.18
CA GLU A 143 -5.91 -23.94 -0.02
C GLU A 143 -6.34 -23.92 1.45
N LEU A 144 -7.58 -23.53 1.74
CA LEU A 144 -8.19 -23.60 3.06
C LEU A 144 -8.63 -25.05 3.32
N ILE A 145 -7.87 -25.74 4.17
CA ILE A 145 -8.05 -27.17 4.46
C ILE A 145 -8.95 -27.44 5.67
N SER A 146 -9.22 -26.41 6.50
CA SER A 146 -10.12 -26.50 7.65
C SER A 146 -10.70 -25.12 7.96
N ALA A 147 -11.94 -24.85 7.59
CA ALA A 147 -12.61 -23.61 7.92
C ALA A 147 -13.07 -23.56 9.40
N ASP A 148 -13.01 -22.38 10.02
CA ASP A 148 -13.55 -22.16 11.37
C ASP A 148 -15.09 -22.00 11.34
N SER A 149 -15.65 -21.54 10.22
CA SER A 149 -17.09 -21.53 9.97
C SER A 149 -17.58 -22.91 9.53
N SER A 150 -18.68 -23.39 10.10
CA SER A 150 -19.40 -24.59 9.60
C SER A 150 -20.10 -24.35 8.26
N VAL A 151 -19.97 -23.15 7.72
CA VAL A 151 -20.67 -22.61 6.58
C VAL A 151 -19.63 -22.07 5.60
N LEU A 152 -19.16 -22.93 4.70
CA LEU A 152 -18.50 -22.53 3.47
C LEU A 152 -19.61 -22.45 2.40
N TYR A 153 -20.10 -21.26 2.11
CA TYR A 153 -20.99 -21.05 0.96
C TYR A 153 -20.17 -20.48 -0.20
N ASN A 154 -20.37 -21.02 -1.40
CA ASN A 154 -20.01 -20.29 -2.62
C ASN A 154 -20.92 -19.06 -2.69
N VAL A 155 -20.35 -17.88 -2.88
CA VAL A 155 -21.14 -16.71 -3.25
C VAL A 155 -21.51 -16.89 -4.73
N ARG A 156 -22.77 -17.29 -4.98
CA ARG A 156 -23.33 -17.23 -6.33
C ARG A 156 -23.82 -15.82 -6.55
N ASP A 157 -23.32 -15.23 -7.62
CA ASP A 157 -23.33 -13.81 -7.75
C ASP A 157 -24.61 -13.29 -8.42
N GLU A 158 -25.74 -13.37 -7.71
CA GLU A 158 -26.95 -12.62 -8.10
C GLU A 158 -26.85 -11.13 -7.66
N SER A 159 -25.77 -10.73 -6.96
CA SER A 159 -25.65 -9.42 -6.29
C SER A 159 -24.30 -8.69 -6.38
N ALA A 160 -23.26 -9.17 -7.07
CA ALA A 160 -22.10 -8.33 -7.32
C ALA A 160 -22.44 -7.25 -8.33
N PRO A 161 -21.88 -6.05 -8.15
CA PRO A 161 -22.00 -4.96 -9.10
C PRO A 161 -21.19 -5.29 -10.37
N GLY A 162 -21.74 -6.16 -11.22
CA GLY A 162 -21.62 -6.01 -12.67
C GLY A 162 -22.59 -4.92 -13.15
N PRO A 163 -22.48 -4.40 -14.39
CA PRO A 163 -23.27 -3.27 -14.86
C PRO A 163 -24.78 -3.60 -14.79
N VAL A 164 -25.48 -3.07 -13.79
CA VAL A 164 -26.92 -3.29 -13.62
C VAL A 164 -27.67 -2.25 -14.45
N ASN A 165 -28.56 -2.75 -15.31
CA ASN A 165 -29.54 -1.95 -16.01
C ASN A 165 -30.62 -1.48 -14.99
N PRO A 166 -31.02 -0.19 -14.92
CA PRO A 166 -31.70 0.40 -13.76
C PRO A 166 -33.12 -0.06 -13.42
N THR A 167 -33.65 -1.14 -14.01
CA THR A 167 -35.11 -1.43 -13.97
C THR A 167 -35.55 -2.65 -13.17
N ASP A 168 -34.70 -3.33 -12.39
CA ASP A 168 -35.11 -4.58 -11.72
C ASP A 168 -34.84 -4.63 -10.19
N GLN A 169 -35.26 -3.58 -9.48
CA GLN A 169 -35.18 -3.48 -8.01
C GLN A 169 -36.21 -4.32 -7.23
N THR A 170 -36.85 -5.32 -7.82
CA THR A 170 -37.86 -6.12 -7.10
C THR A 170 -37.67 -7.62 -7.31
N LYS A 171 -36.74 -8.23 -6.57
CA LYS A 171 -36.77 -9.62 -6.05
C LYS A 171 -35.43 -10.03 -5.41
N LEU A 172 -35.10 -9.48 -4.25
CA LEU A 172 -34.06 -10.04 -3.37
C LEU A 172 -34.74 -10.78 -2.21
N SER A 173 -35.12 -12.03 -2.46
CA SER A 173 -35.44 -12.97 -1.38
C SER A 173 -35.06 -14.40 -1.77
N SER A 174 -34.21 -15.00 -0.94
CA SER A 174 -34.02 -16.45 -0.74
C SER A 174 -33.33 -17.29 -1.82
N ARG A 175 -31.97 -17.31 -1.89
CA ARG A 175 -31.21 -18.42 -2.53
C ARG A 175 -29.83 -18.68 -1.93
N TYR A 176 -29.75 -19.31 -0.76
CA TYR A 176 -28.54 -20.02 -0.29
C TYR A 176 -28.61 -21.48 -0.74
N ILE A 177 -27.60 -21.98 -1.46
CA ILE A 177 -27.47 -23.41 -1.76
C ILE A 177 -26.48 -24.01 -0.78
N ALA A 178 -26.99 -24.71 0.22
CA ALA A 178 -26.19 -25.61 1.04
C ALA A 178 -25.63 -26.74 0.16
N LEU A 179 -24.32 -26.94 0.15
CA LEU A 179 -23.72 -28.13 -0.45
C LEU A 179 -24.01 -29.36 0.43
N PRO A 180 -24.13 -30.55 -0.17
CA PRO A 180 -24.24 -31.79 0.58
C PRO A 180 -22.96 -32.02 1.39
N SER A 181 -23.13 -32.24 2.68
CA SER A 181 -22.07 -32.53 3.64
C SER A 181 -21.15 -33.67 3.16
N ARG A 182 -19.98 -33.34 2.60
CA ARG A 182 -18.83 -34.23 2.76
C ARG A 182 -18.41 -34.06 4.21
N LYS A 183 -18.75 -35.06 5.02
CA LYS A 183 -18.39 -35.15 6.44
C LYS A 183 -16.88 -34.92 6.60
N LEU A 184 -16.48 -33.69 6.93
CA LEU A 184 -15.17 -33.41 7.49
C LEU A 184 -15.14 -34.09 8.87
N PRO A 185 -14.18 -35.00 9.13
CA PRO A 185 -14.13 -35.69 10.41
C PRO A 185 -13.67 -34.74 11.52
N VAL A 186 -14.33 -34.89 12.66
CA VAL A 186 -14.07 -34.34 14.00
C VAL A 186 -14.76 -33.00 14.33
N PRO A 187 -15.84 -33.02 15.14
CA PRO A 187 -16.31 -31.84 15.84
C PRO A 187 -15.41 -31.59 17.07
N LEU A 188 -14.75 -30.44 17.13
CA LEU A 188 -14.18 -29.93 18.38
C LEU A 188 -15.04 -28.75 18.88
N PRO A 189 -15.19 -28.58 20.21
CA PRO A 189 -16.28 -27.82 20.83
C PRO A 189 -16.16 -26.30 20.55
N THR A 190 -16.92 -25.83 19.57
CA THR A 190 -16.92 -24.48 18.97
C THR A 190 -17.63 -23.37 19.76
N GLY A 191 -17.69 -23.42 21.10
CA GLY A 191 -18.43 -22.39 21.85
C GLY A 191 -17.83 -21.92 23.17
N SER A 192 -17.14 -22.80 23.89
CA SER A 192 -16.60 -22.50 25.23
C SER A 192 -15.17 -21.96 25.18
N HIS A 193 -14.39 -22.30 24.15
CA HIS A 193 -13.02 -21.82 23.98
C HIS A 193 -12.95 -20.37 23.47
N TYR A 194 -13.88 -19.97 22.58
CA TYR A 194 -14.01 -18.60 22.07
C TYR A 194 -14.40 -17.60 23.17
N ARG A 195 -15.40 -17.95 24.00
CA ARG A 195 -15.78 -17.16 25.18
C ARG A 195 -14.64 -17.02 26.19
N ARG A 196 -13.79 -18.05 26.32
CA ARG A 196 -12.63 -18.04 27.22
C ARG A 196 -11.47 -17.17 26.70
N LEU A 197 -11.30 -17.05 25.38
CA LEU A 197 -10.31 -16.16 24.74
C LEU A 197 -10.73 -14.68 24.76
N GLN A 198 -12.03 -14.39 24.69
CA GLN A 198 -12.56 -13.04 24.94
C GLN A 198 -12.48 -12.63 26.42
N SER A 199 -12.66 -13.58 27.36
CA SER A 199 -12.58 -13.30 28.81
C SER A 199 -11.15 -13.14 29.32
N ASP A 200 -10.18 -13.81 28.68
CA ASP A 200 -8.77 -13.57 28.95
C ASP A 200 -8.39 -12.26 28.24
N GLY A 201 -7.96 -11.23 28.99
CA GLY A 201 -7.51 -9.92 28.47
C GLY A 201 -6.34 -9.93 27.46
N LYS A 202 -6.01 -11.08 26.86
CA LYS A 202 -5.01 -11.33 25.81
C LYS A 202 -5.38 -10.68 24.48
N LEU A 203 -6.66 -10.55 24.11
CA LEU A 203 -7.10 -9.82 22.91
C LEU A 203 -6.95 -8.30 23.04
N LYS A 204 -7.21 -7.75 24.24
CA LYS A 204 -6.86 -6.35 24.58
C LYS A 204 -5.34 -6.13 24.60
N TYR A 205 -4.58 -7.14 25.05
CA TYR A 205 -3.12 -7.10 25.05
C TYR A 205 -2.56 -7.14 23.61
N ALA A 206 -3.08 -8.01 22.73
CA ALA A 206 -2.66 -8.09 21.32
C ALA A 206 -2.93 -6.80 20.55
N ARG A 207 -4.10 -6.16 20.73
CA ARG A 207 -4.38 -4.82 20.17
C ARG A 207 -3.43 -3.74 20.70
N ARG A 208 -3.01 -3.85 21.97
CA ARG A 208 -2.09 -2.89 22.62
C ARG A 208 -0.64 -3.08 22.20
N GLU A 209 -0.16 -4.31 22.09
CA GLU A 209 1.20 -4.60 21.63
C GLU A 209 1.37 -4.26 20.14
N PHE A 210 0.32 -4.43 19.32
CA PHE A 210 0.31 -3.95 17.94
C PHE A 210 0.51 -2.42 17.84
N ARG A 211 -0.22 -1.64 18.66
CA ARG A 211 -0.05 -0.19 18.76
C ARG A 211 1.33 0.25 19.26
N LYS A 212 2.00 -0.56 20.09
CA LYS A 212 3.34 -0.27 20.63
C LYS A 212 4.46 -0.66 19.67
N GLY A 213 4.31 -1.76 18.93
CA GLY A 213 5.34 -2.25 17.99
C GLY A 213 5.45 -1.41 16.72
N PHE A 214 4.33 -0.89 16.22
CA PHE A 214 4.32 -0.11 14.97
C PHE A 214 4.92 1.30 15.13
N SER A 215 4.81 1.93 16.31
CA SER A 215 5.33 3.29 16.53
C SER A 215 6.82 3.36 16.91
N HIS A 216 7.43 2.27 17.36
CA HIS A 216 8.76 2.32 17.99
C HIS A 216 9.93 1.82 17.12
N ASN A 217 9.71 0.98 16.12
CA ASN A 217 10.82 0.22 15.52
C ASN A 217 11.35 0.72 14.15
N LEU A 218 10.84 1.84 13.62
CA LEU A 218 11.34 2.43 12.35
C LEU A 218 12.11 3.74 12.51
N PHE A 219 12.20 4.30 13.72
CA PHE A 219 12.74 5.64 13.94
C PHE A 219 13.69 5.72 15.16
N GLU A 220 14.80 4.98 15.13
CA GLU A 220 16.05 5.47 15.73
C GLU A 220 16.80 6.31 14.67
N SER A 221 16.24 7.47 14.32
CA SER A 221 17.02 8.51 13.64
C SER A 221 17.85 9.22 14.68
N LYS A 222 19.16 8.97 14.67
CA LYS A 222 20.12 9.72 15.49
C LYS A 222 20.03 11.21 15.12
N SER A 223 19.77 12.02 16.13
CA SER A 223 19.71 13.47 16.11
C SER A 223 20.87 14.11 15.33
N GLY A 224 20.53 14.90 14.32
CA GLY A 224 21.35 15.96 13.75
C GLY A 224 20.43 17.15 13.47
N ASP A 225 20.83 18.33 13.95
CA ASP A 225 20.04 19.57 13.97
C ASP A 225 19.36 19.89 12.62
N ASN A 226 18.08 20.30 12.69
CA ASN A 226 17.09 20.63 11.63
C ASN A 226 15.97 19.61 11.35
N ALA A 227 15.60 18.76 12.31
CA ALA A 227 14.34 18.02 12.24
C ALA A 227 13.17 18.98 12.52
N ARG A 228 12.16 19.04 11.63
CA ARG A 228 10.83 19.60 11.99
C ARG A 228 10.40 18.92 13.30
N ASN A 229 10.02 19.69 14.32
CA ASN A 229 9.42 19.14 15.53
C ASN A 229 8.12 18.42 15.13
N VAL A 230 8.17 17.10 14.94
CA VAL A 230 7.00 16.30 14.57
C VAL A 230 6.10 16.20 15.82
N PRO A 231 4.87 16.74 15.80
CA PRO A 231 3.99 16.72 16.97
C PRO A 231 3.63 15.29 17.40
N TYR A 232 3.56 15.05 18.71
CA TYR A 232 3.35 13.72 19.32
C TYR A 232 1.85 13.38 19.43
N LYS A 233 1.51 12.09 19.58
CA LYS A 233 0.11 11.62 19.65
C LYS A 233 -0.42 12.02 21.03
N GLY A 234 -0.97 13.22 21.10
CA GLY A 234 -1.27 13.96 22.35
C GLY A 234 -1.32 15.47 22.14
N ASP A 235 -0.69 15.99 21.08
CA ASP A 235 -0.85 17.38 20.64
C ASP A 235 -2.17 17.54 19.87
N ALA A 236 -2.75 18.74 19.89
CA ALA A 236 -3.92 19.04 19.09
C ALA A 236 -3.52 19.14 17.60
N LEU A 237 -4.18 18.36 16.74
CA LEU A 237 -4.10 18.55 15.30
C LEU A 237 -4.75 19.89 14.92
N PRO A 238 -4.25 20.58 13.88
CA PRO A 238 -4.92 21.78 13.39
C PRO A 238 -6.30 21.45 12.83
N ASP A 239 -7.24 22.40 12.93
CA ASP A 239 -8.60 22.24 12.40
C ASP A 239 -8.62 22.10 10.87
N GLU A 240 -7.61 22.66 10.20
CA GLU A 240 -7.41 22.59 8.76
C GLU A 240 -5.94 22.29 8.43
N PHE A 241 -5.73 21.50 7.39
CA PHE A 241 -4.39 21.14 6.92
C PHE A 241 -4.42 20.75 5.45
N ASP A 242 -3.45 21.24 4.68
CA ASP A 242 -3.37 21.00 3.24
C ASP A 242 -1.92 20.94 2.76
N TRP A 243 -1.50 19.77 2.25
CA TRP A 243 -0.14 19.58 1.73
C TRP A 243 0.18 20.40 0.48
N ARG A 244 -0.83 21.01 -0.17
CA ARG A 244 -0.62 21.96 -1.27
C ARG A 244 -0.04 23.29 -0.78
N ASN A 245 -0.13 23.59 0.51
CA ASN A 245 0.34 24.85 1.07
C ASN A 245 0.89 24.67 2.49
N ILE A 246 2.17 24.30 2.57
CA ILE A 246 2.95 24.32 3.81
C ILE A 246 3.86 25.55 3.75
N ASP A 247 3.48 26.61 4.46
CA ASP A 247 4.19 27.91 4.48
C ASP A 247 4.48 28.48 3.08
N GLY A 248 3.51 28.38 2.17
CA GLY A 248 3.61 28.84 0.78
C GLY A 248 4.24 27.84 -0.18
N VAL A 249 4.57 26.63 0.27
CA VAL A 249 5.22 25.58 -0.54
C VAL A 249 4.30 24.37 -0.68
N SER A 250 4.06 23.93 -1.93
CA SER A 250 3.34 22.69 -2.22
C SER A 250 4.25 21.46 -2.13
N TYR A 251 3.72 20.36 -1.59
CA TYR A 251 4.35 19.04 -1.55
C TYR A 251 3.52 17.97 -2.26
N ILE A 252 2.63 18.39 -3.16
CA ILE A 252 1.80 17.52 -4.03
C ILE A 252 2.26 17.72 -5.48
N PRO A 253 2.37 16.66 -6.30
CA PRO A 253 2.64 16.80 -7.74
C PRO A 253 1.46 17.46 -8.46
N ALA A 254 1.64 17.83 -9.74
CA ALA A 254 0.51 18.28 -10.55
C ALA A 254 -0.53 17.15 -10.70
N VAL A 255 -1.80 17.53 -10.83
CA VAL A 255 -2.89 16.57 -11.06
C VAL A 255 -2.65 15.87 -12.39
N MET A 256 -2.74 14.54 -12.36
CA MET A 256 -2.55 13.71 -13.53
C MET A 256 -3.90 13.22 -14.11
N ASP A 257 -3.86 12.65 -15.31
CA ASP A 257 -5.03 12.09 -15.99
C ASP A 257 -4.76 10.63 -16.41
N GLN A 258 -5.56 9.70 -15.89
CA GLN A 258 -5.50 8.28 -16.18
C GLN A 258 -6.15 7.91 -17.54
N GLY A 259 -6.91 8.83 -18.15
CA GLY A 259 -7.60 8.60 -19.41
C GLY A 259 -8.49 7.35 -19.39
N GLY A 260 -8.47 6.59 -20.49
CA GLY A 260 -9.27 5.39 -20.69
C GLY A 260 -8.77 4.12 -20.01
N CYS A 261 -7.72 4.19 -19.17
CA CYS A 261 -7.16 3.03 -18.47
C CYS A 261 -7.66 2.99 -17.01
N GLY A 262 -8.10 1.83 -16.53
CA GLY A 262 -8.50 1.59 -15.14
C GLY A 262 -7.32 1.54 -14.16
N SER A 263 -6.50 2.60 -14.14
CA SER A 263 -5.21 2.66 -13.45
C SER A 263 -5.20 3.60 -12.23
N CYS A 264 -6.37 3.98 -11.72
CA CYS A 264 -6.52 4.88 -10.57
C CYS A 264 -5.68 4.45 -9.35
N PHE A 265 -5.62 3.15 -9.07
CA PHE A 265 -4.81 2.58 -7.99
C PHE A 265 -3.30 2.85 -8.15
N THR A 266 -2.81 2.84 -9.39
CA THR A 266 -1.41 3.18 -9.72
C THR A 266 -1.18 4.67 -9.57
N PHE A 267 -2.09 5.52 -10.07
CA PHE A 267 -2.00 6.97 -9.87
C PHE A 267 -2.03 7.37 -8.40
N GLY A 268 -2.93 6.81 -7.60
CA GLY A 268 -3.01 7.07 -6.16
C GLY A 268 -1.68 6.75 -5.46
N ALA A 269 -1.13 5.55 -5.70
CA ALA A 269 0.15 5.13 -5.13
C ALA A 269 1.32 6.00 -5.61
N ILE A 270 1.45 6.25 -6.92
CA ILE A 270 2.55 7.03 -7.50
C ILE A 270 2.52 8.49 -7.06
N GLN A 271 1.34 9.12 -7.00
CA GLN A 271 1.23 10.49 -6.50
C GLN A 271 1.54 10.60 -5.01
N ALA A 272 1.17 9.58 -4.20
CA ALA A 272 1.58 9.50 -2.80
C ALA A 272 3.11 9.38 -2.68
N MET A 273 3.73 8.49 -3.45
CA MET A 273 5.18 8.30 -3.46
C MET A 273 5.93 9.58 -3.85
N ASN A 274 5.52 10.24 -4.93
CA ASN A 274 6.08 11.53 -5.36
C ASN A 274 6.01 12.57 -4.23
N SER A 275 4.85 12.68 -3.59
CA SER A 275 4.62 13.61 -2.47
C SER A 275 5.53 13.30 -1.28
N ARG A 276 5.63 12.03 -0.88
CA ARG A 276 6.48 11.64 0.26
C ARG A 276 7.97 11.81 -0.01
N ILE A 277 8.43 11.66 -1.26
CA ILE A 277 9.80 12.01 -1.67
C ILE A 277 10.03 13.52 -1.54
N MET A 278 9.11 14.35 -2.04
CA MET A 278 9.20 15.81 -1.89
C MET A 278 9.25 16.23 -0.41
N ILE A 279 8.41 15.63 0.44
CA ILE A 279 8.37 15.92 1.88
C ILE A 279 9.70 15.53 2.54
N ALA A 280 10.13 14.28 2.34
CA ALA A 280 11.32 13.74 3.00
C ALA A 280 12.62 14.42 2.56
N THR A 281 12.67 14.92 1.32
CA THR A 281 13.85 15.61 0.76
C THR A 281 13.75 17.12 0.85
N ASN A 282 12.65 17.67 1.36
CA ASN A 282 12.36 19.09 1.27
C ASN A 282 12.53 19.62 -0.18
N ARG A 283 12.01 18.85 -1.16
CA ARG A 283 12.04 19.11 -2.60
C ARG A 283 13.45 19.20 -3.22
N THR A 284 14.48 18.61 -2.62
CA THR A 284 15.83 18.59 -3.21
C THR A 284 16.06 17.45 -4.20
N ASP A 285 15.23 16.39 -4.17
CA ASP A 285 15.27 15.34 -5.20
C ASP A 285 14.53 15.82 -6.48
N PRO A 286 14.99 15.41 -7.68
CA PRO A 286 14.32 15.77 -8.94
C PRO A 286 12.86 15.29 -9.02
N VAL A 287 12.47 14.25 -8.28
CA VAL A 287 11.08 13.79 -8.20
C VAL A 287 10.21 14.86 -7.55
N GLY A 288 9.16 15.28 -8.27
CA GLY A 288 8.25 16.35 -7.87
C GLY A 288 8.75 17.77 -8.16
N THR A 289 9.92 17.92 -8.79
CA THR A 289 10.46 19.21 -9.24
C THR A 289 10.73 19.25 -10.75
N SER A 290 11.48 18.28 -11.28
CA SER A 290 11.81 18.18 -12.72
C SER A 290 11.37 16.88 -13.38
N THR A 291 11.00 15.87 -12.59
CA THR A 291 10.45 14.59 -13.07
C THR A 291 9.44 14.05 -12.04
N VAL A 292 8.80 12.94 -12.33
CA VAL A 292 7.94 12.17 -11.42
C VAL A 292 8.27 10.69 -11.55
N LEU A 293 7.83 9.87 -10.60
CA LEU A 293 7.84 8.42 -10.78
C LEU A 293 6.91 8.02 -11.92
N SER A 294 7.33 7.04 -12.73
CA SER A 294 6.59 6.61 -13.91
C SER A 294 5.41 5.73 -13.53
N THR A 295 4.20 6.22 -13.81
CA THR A 295 2.96 5.44 -13.69
C THR A 295 2.97 4.28 -14.67
N GLU A 296 3.44 4.50 -15.91
CA GLU A 296 3.48 3.45 -16.93
C GLU A 296 4.38 2.28 -16.51
N HIS A 297 5.56 2.55 -15.95
CA HIS A 297 6.43 1.49 -15.42
C HIS A 297 5.76 0.66 -14.32
N ALA A 298 5.11 1.33 -13.37
CA ALA A 298 4.40 0.68 -12.28
C ALA A 298 3.12 -0.03 -12.73
N LEU A 299 2.64 0.22 -13.95
CA LEU A 299 1.50 -0.45 -14.56
C LEU A 299 1.96 -1.68 -15.37
N ASP A 300 2.93 -1.50 -16.26
CA ASP A 300 3.39 -2.53 -17.21
C ASP A 300 4.11 -3.70 -16.54
N CYS A 301 4.90 -3.39 -15.50
CA CYS A 301 5.80 -4.34 -14.84
C CYS A 301 5.22 -4.94 -13.55
N ASN A 302 4.09 -4.42 -13.07
CA ASN A 302 3.51 -4.84 -11.79
C ASN A 302 2.62 -6.09 -11.93
N ILE A 303 3.24 -7.24 -11.69
CA ILE A 303 2.61 -8.56 -11.64
C ILE A 303 1.53 -8.73 -10.57
N TYR A 304 1.47 -7.83 -9.57
CA TYR A 304 0.52 -7.92 -8.47
C TYR A 304 -0.80 -7.23 -8.82
N SER A 305 -0.94 -6.65 -10.02
CA SER A 305 -2.14 -5.94 -10.48
C SER A 305 -2.60 -6.45 -11.85
N GLN A 306 -3.75 -5.96 -12.32
CA GLN A 306 -4.35 -6.33 -13.60
C GLN A 306 -4.09 -5.26 -14.68
N GLY A 307 -3.15 -4.34 -14.46
CA GLY A 307 -2.85 -3.26 -15.39
C GLY A 307 -4.03 -2.31 -15.57
N CYS A 308 -4.47 -2.05 -16.81
CA CYS A 308 -5.66 -1.24 -17.08
C CYS A 308 -6.99 -1.87 -16.66
N ASP A 309 -6.99 -3.16 -16.32
CA ASP A 309 -8.15 -3.85 -15.77
C ASP A 309 -8.20 -3.77 -14.23
N GLY A 310 -7.52 -2.81 -13.59
CA GLY A 310 -7.64 -2.56 -12.15
C GLY A 310 -6.54 -3.15 -11.25
N GLY A 311 -6.71 -2.95 -9.95
CA GLY A 311 -5.71 -3.29 -8.94
C GLY A 311 -5.81 -2.47 -7.65
N PHE A 312 -4.84 -2.67 -6.76
CA PHE A 312 -4.82 -2.09 -5.41
C PHE A 312 -3.52 -1.30 -5.14
N PRO A 313 -3.57 -0.17 -4.40
CA PRO A 313 -2.37 0.61 -4.07
C PRO A 313 -1.28 -0.18 -3.33
N GLU A 314 -1.66 -1.12 -2.47
CA GLU A 314 -0.77 -2.03 -1.73
C GLU A 314 0.06 -2.88 -2.68
N HIS A 315 -0.51 -3.28 -3.81
CA HIS A 315 0.15 -4.10 -4.81
C HIS A 315 1.18 -3.29 -5.60
N VAL A 316 0.88 -2.02 -5.87
CA VAL A 316 1.87 -1.06 -6.42
C VAL A 316 3.00 -0.83 -5.43
N LEU A 317 2.69 -0.75 -4.13
CA LEU A 317 3.71 -0.61 -3.09
C LEU A 317 4.53 -1.89 -2.89
N ARG A 318 3.92 -3.07 -3.07
CA ARG A 318 4.65 -4.33 -3.12
C ARG A 318 5.63 -4.35 -4.30
N PHE A 319 5.20 -3.89 -5.48
CA PHE A 319 6.08 -3.71 -6.63
C PHE A 319 7.21 -2.71 -6.35
N ALA A 320 6.90 -1.57 -5.73
CA ALA A 320 7.91 -0.58 -5.33
C ALA A 320 8.89 -1.13 -4.29
N GLU A 321 8.49 -2.06 -3.44
CA GLU A 321 9.40 -2.74 -2.50
C GLU A 321 10.30 -3.76 -3.20
N THR A 322 9.77 -4.51 -4.17
CA THR A 322 10.48 -5.59 -4.84
C THR A 322 11.41 -5.10 -5.92
N SER A 323 10.87 -4.30 -6.83
CA SER A 323 11.51 -3.90 -8.09
C SER A 323 11.95 -2.44 -8.02
N GLY A 324 11.24 -1.62 -7.24
CA GLY A 324 11.42 -0.18 -7.23
C GLY A 324 10.78 0.47 -8.47
N VAL A 325 10.53 1.77 -8.39
CA VAL A 325 9.88 2.51 -9.47
C VAL A 325 10.90 3.43 -10.16
N MET A 326 10.94 3.38 -11.49
CA MET A 326 11.73 4.29 -12.33
C MET A 326 11.02 5.66 -12.46
N THR A 327 11.77 6.69 -12.82
CA THR A 327 11.16 7.99 -13.16
C THR A 327 10.66 8.01 -14.60
N GLU A 328 9.70 8.90 -14.86
CA GLU A 328 9.05 9.04 -16.17
C GLU A 328 10.05 9.33 -17.29
N ASP A 329 11.08 10.13 -17.02
CA ASP A 329 12.17 10.45 -17.95
C ASP A 329 13.17 9.31 -18.17
N GLN A 330 13.12 8.26 -17.35
CA GLN A 330 14.00 7.09 -17.46
C GLN A 330 13.29 5.85 -18.00
N TYR A 331 11.96 5.78 -17.91
CA TYR A 331 11.20 4.70 -18.52
C TYR A 331 11.16 4.85 -20.04
N TYR A 332 11.01 3.74 -20.77
CA TYR A 332 11.22 3.73 -22.22
C TYR A 332 10.10 4.46 -23.00
N ILE A 333 8.94 4.63 -22.37
CA ILE A 333 7.76 5.29 -22.95
C ILE A 333 7.07 6.11 -21.85
N PRO A 334 6.53 7.30 -22.17
CA PRO A 334 5.68 8.03 -21.23
C PRO A 334 4.33 7.31 -21.04
N TYR A 335 3.54 7.78 -20.07
CA TYR A 335 2.18 7.29 -19.84
C TYR A 335 1.33 7.33 -21.13
N SER A 336 1.06 6.15 -21.67
CA SER A 336 0.39 5.97 -22.97
C SER A 336 -0.85 5.08 -22.86
N SER A 337 -0.94 4.28 -21.79
CA SER A 337 -2.07 3.38 -21.54
C SER A 337 -3.40 4.13 -21.41
N GLY A 338 -3.37 5.39 -20.95
CA GLY A 338 -4.58 6.23 -20.86
C GLY A 338 -5.20 6.60 -22.21
N GLN A 339 -4.51 6.40 -23.34
CA GLN A 339 -5.05 6.75 -24.67
C GLN A 339 -5.94 5.66 -25.26
N ASP A 340 -5.64 4.39 -24.99
CA ASP A 340 -6.31 3.23 -25.58
C ASP A 340 -6.80 2.21 -24.54
N GLY A 341 -6.51 2.43 -23.25
CA GLY A 341 -6.89 1.52 -22.17
C GLY A 341 -6.07 0.23 -22.14
N VAL A 342 -4.89 0.20 -22.75
CA VAL A 342 -4.09 -1.02 -22.92
C VAL A 342 -2.79 -0.96 -22.11
N THR A 343 -2.59 -1.91 -21.20
CA THR A 343 -1.32 -2.16 -20.50
C THR A 343 -0.23 -2.53 -21.50
N ARG A 344 0.96 -1.94 -21.38
CA ARG A 344 2.07 -2.20 -22.31
C ARG A 344 2.94 -3.37 -21.84
N GLU A 345 3.90 -3.72 -22.68
CA GLU A 345 4.90 -4.73 -22.36
C GLU A 345 5.96 -4.14 -21.43
N CYS A 346 6.22 -4.79 -20.29
CA CYS A 346 7.28 -4.37 -19.36
C CYS A 346 8.66 -4.40 -20.04
N LYS A 347 9.29 -3.23 -20.20
CA LYS A 347 10.66 -3.11 -20.73
C LYS A 347 11.51 -2.24 -19.82
N THR A 348 12.51 -2.87 -19.20
CA THR A 348 13.38 -2.21 -18.23
C THR A 348 14.82 -2.25 -18.68
N SER A 349 15.53 -1.12 -18.58
CA SER A 349 16.97 -1.05 -18.76
C SER A 349 17.70 -1.33 -17.44
N THR A 350 18.87 -1.96 -17.53
CA THR A 350 19.70 -2.20 -16.34
C THR A 350 20.44 -0.92 -15.94
N GLY A 351 20.60 -0.68 -14.64
CA GLY A 351 21.40 0.43 -14.10
C GLY A 351 20.70 1.79 -14.02
N THR A 352 19.38 1.86 -14.19
CA THR A 352 18.58 3.07 -13.95
C THR A 352 18.33 3.30 -12.45
N LYS A 353 18.15 4.57 -12.05
CA LYS A 353 17.84 4.91 -10.66
C LYS A 353 16.43 4.43 -10.35
N ARG A 354 16.26 3.75 -9.22
CA ARG A 354 14.96 3.27 -8.75
C ARG A 354 14.64 3.82 -7.37
N TYR A 355 13.36 4.06 -7.15
CA TYR A 355 12.83 4.53 -5.87
C TYR A 355 12.07 3.39 -5.22
N TYR A 356 12.49 3.05 -4.01
CA TYR A 356 11.92 1.94 -3.25
C TYR A 356 11.04 2.47 -2.12
N PHE A 357 9.98 1.72 -1.83
CA PHE A 357 9.05 1.97 -0.74
C PHE A 357 8.81 0.68 0.03
N THR A 358 8.35 0.77 1.28
CA THR A 358 7.87 -0.40 2.02
C THR A 358 6.63 -0.99 1.34
N ALA A 359 6.43 -2.32 1.41
CA ALA A 359 5.17 -2.92 1.01
C ALA A 359 4.02 -2.31 1.82
N GLY A 360 3.06 -1.72 1.10
CA GLY A 360 1.96 -0.97 1.67
C GLY A 360 1.18 -1.78 2.69
N GLN A 361 0.71 -1.13 3.73
CA GLN A 361 -0.19 -1.74 4.71
C GLN A 361 -1.39 -0.84 4.93
N GLN A 362 -2.54 -1.47 5.11
CA GLN A 362 -3.74 -0.80 5.58
C GLN A 362 -3.47 -0.10 6.91
N LEU A 363 -3.87 1.16 7.02
CA LEU A 363 -3.77 1.91 8.27
C LEU A 363 -4.59 1.20 9.34
N GLY A 364 -4.03 1.10 10.55
CA GLY A 364 -4.62 0.27 11.62
C GLY A 364 -4.25 -1.22 11.54
N GLY A 365 -3.61 -1.66 10.44
CA GLY A 365 -2.93 -2.94 10.32
C GLY A 365 -3.61 -3.99 9.45
N TYR A 366 -4.88 -3.79 9.09
CA TYR A 366 -5.66 -4.66 8.22
C TYR A 366 -6.81 -3.89 7.57
N TYR A 367 -7.39 -4.43 6.50
CA TYR A 367 -8.51 -3.83 5.78
C TYR A 367 -9.71 -3.60 6.72
N GLY A 368 -10.26 -2.37 6.73
CA GLY A 368 -11.35 -1.99 7.63
C GLY A 368 -10.93 -1.81 9.11
N ALA A 369 -9.64 -1.73 9.43
CA ALA A 369 -9.18 -1.53 10.81
C ALA A 369 -9.40 -0.10 11.34
N VAL A 370 -9.52 0.88 10.44
CA VAL A 370 -9.72 2.27 10.83
C VAL A 370 -11.12 2.45 11.38
N THR A 371 -11.18 2.90 12.62
CA THR A 371 -12.44 3.14 13.36
C THR A 371 -12.57 4.58 13.84
N ASP A 372 -11.51 5.38 13.66
CA ASP A 372 -11.45 6.77 14.07
C ASP A 372 -10.72 7.59 12.98
N PRO A 373 -11.37 8.58 12.35
CA PRO A 373 -10.76 9.43 11.32
C PRO A 373 -9.53 10.18 11.84
N VAL A 374 -9.38 10.35 13.16
CA VAL A 374 -8.18 10.98 13.75
C VAL A 374 -6.92 10.16 13.45
N GLU A 375 -7.01 8.83 13.31
CA GLU A 375 -5.85 8.01 12.91
C GLU A 375 -5.39 8.34 11.49
N MET A 376 -6.32 8.57 10.57
CA MET A 376 -6.06 9.03 9.21
C MET A 376 -5.43 10.43 9.19
N GLN A 377 -5.95 11.37 9.99
CA GLN A 377 -5.36 12.71 10.09
C GLN A 377 -3.91 12.65 10.56
N TRP A 378 -3.59 11.83 11.56
CA TRP A 378 -2.22 11.69 12.06
C TRP A 378 -1.26 11.09 11.03
N GLU A 379 -1.69 10.09 10.28
CA GLU A 379 -0.88 9.52 9.19
C GLU A 379 -0.61 10.59 8.13
N LEU A 380 -1.65 11.32 7.71
CA LEU A 380 -1.54 12.37 6.70
C LEU A 380 -0.61 13.48 7.16
N TYR A 381 -0.78 13.96 8.39
CA TYR A 381 -0.04 15.08 8.96
C TYR A 381 1.45 14.78 9.12
N ARG A 382 1.79 13.58 9.59
CA ARG A 382 3.18 13.23 9.90
C ARG A 382 3.96 12.71 8.72
N HIS A 383 3.32 11.91 7.88
CA HIS A 383 4.03 11.10 6.89
C HIS A 383 3.72 11.52 5.46
N GLY A 384 2.72 12.39 5.26
CA GLY A 384 2.36 12.89 3.95
C GLY A 384 1.13 12.22 3.35
N PRO A 385 0.75 12.66 2.14
CA PRO A 385 -0.38 12.11 1.39
C PRO A 385 -0.31 10.59 1.23
N TYR A 386 -1.47 9.96 1.13
CA TYR A 386 -1.57 8.52 0.90
C TYR A 386 -2.85 8.11 0.18
N PRO A 387 -2.86 6.94 -0.48
CA PRO A 387 -4.01 6.47 -1.25
C PRO A 387 -5.17 6.08 -0.33
N VAL A 388 -6.38 6.47 -0.74
CA VAL A 388 -7.65 6.02 -0.18
C VAL A 388 -8.55 5.58 -1.34
N SER A 389 -9.43 4.63 -1.07
CA SER A 389 -10.41 4.16 -2.05
C SER A 389 -11.79 4.69 -1.69
N ILE A 390 -12.59 4.96 -2.71
CA ILE A 390 -13.95 5.46 -2.61
C ILE A 390 -14.87 4.69 -3.56
N TYR A 391 -16.17 4.78 -3.30
CA TYR A 391 -17.21 4.43 -4.24
C TYR A 391 -17.55 5.63 -5.13
N VAL A 392 -17.63 5.37 -6.43
CA VAL A 392 -18.05 6.33 -7.46
C VAL A 392 -19.26 5.73 -8.17
N ASP A 393 -20.40 6.41 -8.09
CA ASP A 393 -21.61 6.00 -8.78
C ASP A 393 -21.56 6.36 -10.28
N SER A 394 -22.28 5.60 -11.11
CA SER A 394 -22.45 5.91 -12.53
C SER A 394 -23.41 7.07 -12.79
N ASP A 395 -24.17 7.48 -11.78
CA ASP A 395 -25.31 8.39 -11.92
C ASP A 395 -24.92 9.87 -11.86
N GLY A 396 -23.61 10.15 -11.73
CA GLY A 396 -23.05 11.49 -11.92
C GLY A 396 -22.99 12.34 -10.66
N TYR A 397 -23.22 11.81 -9.45
CA TYR A 397 -22.92 12.54 -8.22
C TYR A 397 -21.44 12.87 -8.08
N PHE A 398 -20.59 11.99 -8.62
CA PHE A 398 -19.15 12.22 -8.68
C PHE A 398 -18.71 13.16 -9.83
N SER A 399 -19.64 13.74 -10.60
CA SER A 399 -19.34 14.56 -11.79
C SER A 399 -19.24 16.07 -11.51
N SER A 400 -19.72 16.56 -10.36
CA SER A 400 -19.55 17.98 -9.98
C SER A 400 -19.84 18.26 -8.50
N GLY A 401 -18.95 19.02 -7.85
CA GLY A 401 -19.15 19.54 -6.50
C GLY A 401 -18.46 18.73 -5.40
N ASP A 402 -18.47 19.29 -4.20
CA ASP A 402 -18.01 18.58 -3.00
C ASP A 402 -19.07 17.59 -2.52
N LEU A 403 -18.63 16.43 -2.03
CA LEU A 403 -19.51 15.35 -1.60
C LEU A 403 -19.86 15.48 -0.13
N TYR A 404 -20.99 16.12 0.12
CA TYR A 404 -21.64 16.22 1.42
C TYR A 404 -22.96 15.46 1.41
N GLY A 405 -22.90 14.13 1.40
CA GLY A 405 -24.05 13.26 1.56
C GLY A 405 -24.09 12.63 2.95
N PRO A 406 -25.26 12.21 3.47
CA PRO A 406 -25.27 11.12 4.45
C PRO A 406 -24.51 9.95 3.84
N ALA A 407 -23.86 9.12 4.68
CA ALA A 407 -23.19 7.89 4.23
C ALA A 407 -24.12 7.20 3.22
N ASP A 408 -23.72 7.12 1.96
CA ASP A 408 -24.52 6.38 0.99
C ASP A 408 -24.63 4.98 1.56
N ASN A 409 -25.85 4.66 1.95
CA ASN A 409 -26.27 3.43 2.57
C ASN A 409 -26.30 2.31 1.53
N HIS A 410 -25.25 2.24 0.69
CA HIS A 410 -24.79 0.97 0.13
C HIS A 410 -24.69 0.04 1.32
N GLU A 411 -25.66 -0.85 1.41
CA GLU A 411 -25.86 -1.75 2.53
C GLU A 411 -24.51 -2.38 2.84
N THR A 412 -23.90 -1.95 3.95
CA THR A 412 -22.84 -2.74 4.58
C THR A 412 -23.44 -4.12 4.71
N VAL A 413 -22.91 -5.08 3.95
CA VAL A 413 -23.48 -6.42 3.80
C VAL A 413 -23.95 -6.94 5.17
N ASP A 414 -25.28 -6.93 5.35
CA ASP A 414 -26.02 -7.53 6.47
C ASP A 414 -25.66 -7.02 7.89
N SER A 415 -26.16 -5.83 8.23
CA SER A 415 -26.04 -5.17 9.56
C SER A 415 -26.83 -5.82 10.71
N ALA A 416 -27.38 -7.02 10.53
CA ALA A 416 -28.16 -7.72 11.55
C ALA A 416 -27.29 -8.48 12.58
N ASP A 417 -25.99 -8.70 12.30
CA ASP A 417 -25.07 -9.40 13.20
C ASP A 417 -23.93 -8.49 13.67
N PRO A 418 -24.00 -7.95 14.91
CA PRO A 418 -22.93 -7.13 15.47
C PRO A 418 -21.62 -7.91 15.72
N GLU A 419 -21.54 -9.23 15.51
CA GLU A 419 -20.27 -9.97 15.50
C GLU A 419 -19.62 -10.05 14.10
N ARG A 420 -20.34 -9.73 13.01
CA ARG A 420 -19.79 -9.60 11.64
C ARG A 420 -19.11 -8.25 11.41
N HIS A 421 -18.07 -7.96 12.20
CA HIS A 421 -17.24 -6.77 12.06
C HIS A 421 -16.37 -6.73 10.77
N TYR A 422 -16.67 -7.52 9.74
CA TYR A 422 -15.92 -7.54 8.49
C TYR A 422 -16.65 -6.71 7.44
N PHE A 423 -16.68 -5.39 7.67
CA PHE A 423 -17.27 -4.42 6.78
C PHE A 423 -16.52 -4.41 5.44
N ILE A 424 -17.18 -4.82 4.37
CA ILE A 424 -16.75 -4.44 3.02
C ILE A 424 -17.58 -3.22 2.64
N SER A 425 -16.91 -2.09 2.49
CA SER A 425 -17.46 -1.00 1.69
C SER A 425 -17.31 -1.37 0.23
N GLU A 426 -18.34 -1.17 -0.57
CA GLU A 426 -18.16 -1.23 -2.02
C GLU A 426 -17.25 -0.09 -2.42
N LEU A 427 -16.09 -0.40 -3.00
CA LEU A 427 -15.09 0.58 -3.44
C LEU A 427 -14.73 0.26 -4.88
N ASN A 428 -14.60 1.28 -5.73
CA ASN A 428 -14.32 1.10 -7.16
C ASN A 428 -13.38 2.16 -7.75
N HIS A 429 -12.92 3.14 -6.96
CA HIS A 429 -11.99 4.16 -7.42
C HIS A 429 -10.97 4.53 -6.35
N CYS A 430 -9.72 4.71 -6.73
CA CYS A 430 -8.64 5.11 -5.84
C CYS A 430 -8.27 6.57 -6.08
N VAL A 431 -8.12 7.34 -5.00
CA VAL A 431 -7.74 8.76 -5.01
C VAL A 431 -6.64 9.04 -3.98
N LEU A 432 -6.04 10.23 -4.01
CA LEU A 432 -5.03 10.63 -3.04
C LEU A 432 -5.63 11.51 -1.95
N LEU A 433 -5.48 11.14 -0.67
CA LEU A 433 -5.84 12.02 0.44
C LEU A 433 -4.73 13.05 0.69
N ILE A 434 -5.05 14.34 0.62
CA ILE A 434 -4.05 15.43 0.66
C ILE A 434 -4.26 16.46 1.78
N GLY A 435 -5.43 16.48 2.41
CA GLY A 435 -5.74 17.46 3.45
C GLY A 435 -7.06 17.18 4.16
N TRP A 436 -7.40 18.05 5.11
CA TRP A 436 -8.71 18.11 5.75
C TRP A 436 -9.03 19.56 6.13
N GLY A 437 -10.29 19.81 6.46
CA GLY A 437 -10.70 21.09 7.02
C GLY A 437 -12.06 21.02 7.69
N THR A 438 -12.52 22.19 8.12
CA THR A 438 -13.82 22.35 8.77
C THR A 438 -14.54 23.55 8.17
N PHE A 439 -15.76 23.34 7.68
CA PHE A 439 -16.60 24.44 7.20
C PHE A 439 -16.98 25.39 8.33
N THR A 440 -17.39 26.61 7.96
CA THR A 440 -17.91 27.60 8.91
C THR A 440 -19.13 27.12 9.70
N ASN A 441 -19.85 26.12 9.21
CA ASN A 441 -20.99 25.48 9.90
C ASN A 441 -20.58 24.33 10.85
N GLY A 442 -19.28 24.02 10.96
CA GLY A 442 -18.73 22.96 11.80
C GLY A 442 -18.60 21.59 11.13
N THR A 443 -19.08 21.41 9.89
CA THR A 443 -18.93 20.15 9.15
C THR A 443 -17.46 19.92 8.77
N LYS A 444 -16.92 18.77 9.13
CA LYS A 444 -15.54 18.38 8.79
C LYS A 444 -15.48 17.65 7.46
N TYR A 445 -14.37 17.85 6.74
CA TYR A 445 -14.16 17.23 5.43
C TYR A 445 -12.71 16.80 5.22
N TRP A 446 -12.54 15.78 4.39
CA TRP A 446 -11.31 15.40 3.74
C TRP A 446 -11.13 16.17 2.44
N ILE A 447 -9.88 16.42 2.03
CA ILE A 447 -9.53 16.94 0.71
C ILE A 447 -8.84 15.80 -0.05
N ILE A 448 -9.42 15.41 -1.18
CA ILE A 448 -8.85 14.41 -2.08
C ILE A 448 -8.39 15.04 -3.39
N MET A 449 -7.38 14.42 -3.99
CA MET A 449 -6.92 14.71 -5.35
C MET A 449 -7.19 13.50 -6.23
N ASN A 450 -7.86 13.75 -7.35
CA ASN A 450 -8.27 12.74 -8.31
C ASN A 450 -7.21 12.55 -9.43
N SER A 451 -7.46 11.63 -10.35
CA SER A 451 -6.61 11.31 -11.50
C SER A 451 -7.34 11.46 -12.84
N TRP A 452 -8.25 12.44 -12.96
CA TRP A 452 -9.04 12.72 -14.18
C TRP A 452 -8.73 14.12 -14.76
N GLY A 453 -7.51 14.60 -14.53
CA GLY A 453 -7.04 15.89 -15.01
C GLY A 453 -7.54 17.09 -14.21
N GLU A 454 -6.87 18.23 -14.41
CA GLU A 454 -7.14 19.48 -13.69
C GLU A 454 -8.49 20.10 -14.03
N SER A 455 -9.06 19.78 -15.20
CA SER A 455 -10.38 20.29 -15.61
C SER A 455 -11.55 19.70 -14.82
N TRP A 456 -11.31 18.61 -14.07
CA TRP A 456 -12.33 17.99 -13.25
C TRP A 456 -12.47 18.73 -11.91
N ASN A 457 -13.70 19.14 -11.57
CA ASN A 457 -14.07 19.82 -10.32
C ASN A 457 -13.16 21.02 -9.94
N GLU A 458 -12.72 21.13 -8.69
CA GLU A 458 -11.87 22.22 -8.19
C GLU A 458 -10.39 21.89 -8.48
N GLN A 459 -9.93 22.12 -9.71
CA GLN A 459 -8.55 21.85 -10.14
C GLN A 459 -8.10 20.41 -9.86
N GLY A 460 -8.94 19.43 -10.20
CA GLY A 460 -8.68 18.01 -9.95
C GLY A 460 -8.90 17.56 -8.51
N THR A 461 -9.42 18.44 -7.63
CA THR A 461 -9.65 18.13 -6.21
C THR A 461 -11.13 18.14 -5.85
N MET A 462 -11.45 17.50 -4.73
CA MET A 462 -12.80 17.41 -4.19
C MET A 462 -12.73 17.31 -2.67
N LYS A 463 -13.74 17.85 -1.98
CA LYS A 463 -13.92 17.64 -0.55
C LYS A 463 -14.97 16.56 -0.30
N ILE A 464 -14.73 15.70 0.70
CA ILE A 464 -15.60 14.58 1.07
C ILE A 464 -15.85 14.63 2.58
N ALA A 465 -17.07 14.36 3.04
CA ALA A 465 -17.40 14.36 4.47
C ALA A 465 -16.47 13.43 5.29
N MET A 466 -15.97 13.94 6.42
CA MET A 466 -15.08 13.22 7.34
C MET A 466 -15.83 12.71 8.58
N GLY A 467 -15.48 11.49 9.01
CA GLY A 467 -15.98 10.85 10.23
C GLY A 467 -17.29 10.11 10.07
N THR A 468 -17.83 10.05 8.86
CA THR A 468 -19.05 9.29 8.52
C THR A 468 -18.77 8.16 7.54
N ASN A 469 -17.50 7.90 7.22
CA ASN A 469 -17.10 6.98 6.16
C ASN A 469 -17.84 7.20 4.82
N ALA A 470 -18.04 8.47 4.43
CA ALA A 470 -18.76 8.80 3.21
C ALA A 470 -18.07 8.16 1.99
N TYR A 471 -18.86 7.49 1.14
CA TYR A 471 -18.37 6.74 -0.02
C TYR A 471 -17.27 5.70 0.32
N GLY A 472 -17.18 5.25 1.57
CA GLY A 472 -16.17 4.27 1.99
C GLY A 472 -14.73 4.82 2.10
N ILE A 473 -14.54 6.14 2.05
CA ILE A 473 -13.21 6.79 2.05
C ILE A 473 -12.31 6.40 3.23
N GLU A 474 -12.92 6.00 4.36
CA GLU A 474 -12.22 5.67 5.60
C GLU A 474 -12.00 4.15 5.75
N SER A 475 -12.44 3.33 4.78
CA SER A 475 -12.40 1.87 4.85
C SER A 475 -11.07 1.24 4.40
N SER A 476 -10.39 1.85 3.43
CA SER A 476 -9.17 1.29 2.81
C SER A 476 -7.96 2.25 2.68
N PRO A 477 -7.59 3.00 3.73
CA PRO A 477 -6.41 3.87 3.70
C PRO A 477 -5.09 3.06 3.69
N THR A 478 -4.24 3.29 2.69
CA THR A 478 -2.97 2.56 2.52
C THR A 478 -1.75 3.38 2.94
N THR A 479 -0.94 2.89 3.88
CA THR A 479 0.31 3.54 4.33
C THR A 479 1.52 3.14 3.49
N LEU A 480 2.53 4.01 3.40
CA LEU A 480 3.74 3.81 2.59
C LEU A 480 4.95 4.61 3.11
N TYR A 481 6.15 4.02 3.16
CA TYR A 481 7.35 4.73 3.61
C TYR A 481 8.44 4.71 2.55
N TRP A 482 8.99 5.88 2.24
CA TRP A 482 10.07 6.02 1.26
C TRP A 482 11.40 5.52 1.82
N ILE A 483 12.16 4.82 0.98
CA ILE A 483 13.49 4.31 1.29
C ILE A 483 14.52 5.19 0.53
N PRO A 484 15.24 6.10 1.22
CA PRO A 484 16.06 7.13 0.59
C PRO A 484 17.37 6.62 -0.07
N HIS A 485 17.67 5.32 0.06
CA HIS A 485 18.86 4.72 -0.50
C HIS A 485 18.50 3.49 -1.32
N ASP A 486 19.14 3.37 -2.49
CA ASP A 486 19.08 2.17 -3.30
C ASP A 486 19.67 1.00 -2.47
N PRO A 487 18.85 0.02 -2.04
CA PRO A 487 19.33 -1.12 -1.27
C PRO A 487 20.28 -2.00 -2.10
N VAL A 488 20.23 -1.87 -3.43
CA VAL A 488 20.99 -2.68 -4.40
C VAL A 488 22.35 -2.04 -4.72
N SER A 489 22.84 -1.10 -3.91
CA SER A 489 24.23 -0.69 -4.03
C SER A 489 25.14 -1.91 -3.79
N SER A 490 25.82 -2.37 -4.85
CA SER A 490 26.67 -3.57 -4.78
C SER A 490 27.59 -3.53 -3.54
N PRO A 491 27.96 -4.67 -2.93
CA PRO A 491 28.89 -4.70 -1.80
C PRO A 491 30.17 -3.90 -2.07
N ARG A 492 30.62 -3.84 -3.33
CA ARG A 492 31.74 -2.99 -3.79
C ARG A 492 31.50 -1.50 -3.62
N GLN A 493 30.29 -0.99 -3.88
CA GLN A 493 29.93 0.42 -3.71
C GLN A 493 29.92 0.83 -2.23
N VAL A 494 29.35 -0.02 -1.35
CA VAL A 494 29.35 0.21 0.10
C VAL A 494 30.79 0.19 0.64
N GLN A 495 31.59 -0.79 0.22
CA GLN A 495 32.99 -0.92 0.61
C GLN A 495 33.84 0.26 0.09
N MET A 496 33.60 0.74 -1.12
CA MET A 496 34.31 1.87 -1.70
C MET A 496 33.95 3.19 -1.01
N ARG A 497 32.68 3.40 -0.62
CA ARG A 497 32.26 4.54 0.21
C ARG A 497 32.90 4.51 1.60
N PHE A 498 33.03 3.33 2.20
CA PHE A 498 33.73 3.16 3.47
C PHE A 498 35.22 3.51 3.32
N ILE A 499 35.89 2.99 2.30
CA ILE A 499 37.31 3.30 2.00
C ILE A 499 37.51 4.80 1.76
N LEU A 500 36.65 5.44 0.96
CA LEU A 500 36.71 6.88 0.71
C LEU A 500 36.55 7.71 1.99
N ARG A 501 35.64 7.32 2.90
CA ARG A 501 35.49 7.99 4.20
C ARG A 501 36.71 7.82 5.10
N VAL A 502 37.31 6.63 5.11
CA VAL A 502 38.55 6.36 5.85
C VAL A 502 39.71 7.19 5.30
N ILE A 503 39.89 7.23 3.98
CA ILE A 503 40.93 8.06 3.33
C ILE A 503 40.74 9.54 3.67
N LEU A 504 39.50 10.05 3.57
CA LEU A 504 39.20 11.45 3.88
C LEU A 504 39.52 11.79 5.35
N PHE A 505 39.23 10.87 6.28
CA PHE A 505 39.58 11.02 7.70
C PHE A 505 41.10 11.07 7.93
N PHE A 506 41.88 10.25 7.22
CA PHE A 506 43.35 10.32 7.31
C PHE A 506 43.91 11.61 6.71
N ILE A 507 43.37 12.09 5.59
CA ILE A 507 43.78 13.35 4.98
C ILE A 507 43.51 14.53 5.91
N THR A 508 42.31 14.60 6.51
CA THR A 508 41.98 15.67 7.46
C THR A 508 42.83 15.60 8.72
N GLY A 509 43.13 14.40 9.23
CA GLY A 509 44.04 14.19 10.36
C GLY A 509 45.48 14.66 10.07
N LEU A 510 46.01 14.35 8.88
CA LEU A 510 47.33 14.81 8.44
C LEU A 510 47.40 16.33 8.26
N CYS A 511 46.35 16.94 7.71
CA CYS A 511 46.22 18.39 7.62
C CYS A 511 46.15 19.06 9.01
N ALA A 512 45.46 18.43 9.98
CA ALA A 512 45.42 18.96 11.35
C ALA A 512 46.80 18.91 12.01
N LEU A 513 47.57 17.83 11.81
CA LEU A 513 48.93 17.69 12.35
C LEU A 513 49.91 18.70 11.73
N SER A 514 49.79 19.00 10.44
CA SER A 514 50.63 20.01 9.80
C SER A 514 50.34 21.42 10.31
N VAL A 515 49.06 21.75 10.56
CA VAL A 515 48.65 23.02 11.19
C VAL A 515 49.18 23.13 12.62
N VAL A 516 49.07 22.06 13.42
CA VAL A 516 49.64 22.03 14.78
C VAL A 516 51.15 22.18 14.76
N GLY A 517 51.84 21.51 13.83
CA GLY A 517 53.29 21.65 13.64
C GLY A 517 53.70 23.08 13.28
N LEU A 518 52.94 23.74 12.41
CA LEU A 518 53.15 25.15 12.03
C LEU A 518 52.94 26.08 13.23
N LEU A 519 51.89 25.87 14.02
CA LEU A 519 51.61 26.65 15.23
C LEU A 519 52.70 26.47 16.30
N ILE A 520 53.19 25.25 16.49
CA ILE A 520 54.32 24.98 17.40
C ILE A 520 55.59 25.69 16.90
N ALA A 521 55.89 25.63 15.60
CA ALA A 521 57.03 26.33 15.02
C ALA A 521 56.94 27.85 15.21
N ILE A 522 55.77 28.45 14.98
CA ILE A 522 55.50 29.87 15.23
C ILE A 522 55.71 30.21 16.72
N CYS A 523 55.20 29.39 17.65
CA CYS A 523 55.39 29.57 19.09
C CYS A 523 56.87 29.47 19.50
N VAL A 524 57.63 28.54 18.93
CA VAL A 524 59.07 28.38 19.21
C VAL A 524 59.89 29.55 18.67
N VAL A 525 59.56 30.07 17.48
CA VAL A 525 60.20 31.27 16.91
C VAL A 525 59.89 32.50 17.77
N LYS A 526 58.63 32.65 18.23
CA LYS A 526 58.20 33.74 19.12
C LYS A 526 58.84 33.65 20.51
N ALA A 527 59.13 32.44 20.99
CA ALA A 527 59.84 32.20 22.25
C ALA A 527 61.37 32.41 22.15
N ARG A 528 61.97 32.38 20.95
CA ARG A 528 63.44 32.44 20.74
C ARG A 528 63.99 33.76 20.18
N GLY A 529 63.18 34.80 19.98
CA GLY A 529 63.70 36.14 19.67
C GLY A 529 62.63 37.20 19.86
N THR A 530 62.72 38.07 20.87
CA THR A 530 63.57 39.26 20.78
C THR A 530 64.00 39.75 22.17
N LYS A 531 65.27 39.52 22.54
CA LYS A 531 66.02 40.44 23.40
C LYS A 531 66.91 41.27 22.49
N TYR A 532 66.38 42.36 21.95
CA TYR A 532 67.24 43.44 21.46
C TYR A 532 67.73 44.23 22.69
N ARG A 533 69.04 44.16 22.97
CA ARG A 533 69.75 45.16 23.77
C ARG A 533 70.74 45.89 22.85
N PRO A 534 70.93 47.20 23.07
CA PRO A 534 71.58 48.09 22.12
C PRO A 534 73.11 47.91 22.18
N ILE A 535 73.77 48.00 21.01
CA ILE A 535 75.19 48.29 20.94
C ILE A 535 75.32 49.75 20.54
N ILE A 536 75.82 50.55 21.48
CA ILE A 536 76.33 51.90 21.25
C ILE A 536 77.67 51.75 20.52
N ALA A 537 77.80 52.41 19.38
CA ALA A 537 79.02 53.06 18.89
C ALA A 537 78.60 54.20 17.96
#